data_AF-A0A158JF57-F1
#
_entry.id   AF-A0A158JF57-F1
#
_cell.length_a   1.000
_cell.length_b   1.000
_cell.length_c   1.000
_cell.angle_alpha   90.00
_cell.angle_beta   90.00
_cell.angle_gamma   90.00
#
_symmetry.space_group_name_H-M   'P 1'
#
loop_
_entity.id
_entity.type
_entity.pdbx_description
1 polymer ?
#
loop_
_entity_poly.entity_id
_entity_poly.type
_entity_poly.pdbx_seq_one_letter_code
_entity_poly.pdbx_strand_id
1 'polypeptide(L)'
;MKFWPKASPVLRLQNLIHEGAHAFDHQIGDAGYFSYNTCAETAKTEKLTSQRLGTPDSYSCFVHYLKYDTGIKSRAESYKGKTLNVTQDPGGPIDLDGTDEKTPMFRIDGVPPFGNFQFRWVIADAADNRYLMRSDTGNPFEFGNHTAAYIGAATRTSLKTRGVTAATMICRAMIPTQTDIVQELTVQFIGV
;
A
#
# COMPACT_ATOMS: atom_id res chain seq x y z
N MET A 1 47.25 -4.22 21.46
CA MET A 1 46.19 -4.46 20.46
C MET A 1 45.27 -5.53 21.03
N LYS A 2 44.08 -5.17 21.55
CA LYS A 2 43.13 -6.16 22.08
C LYS A 2 42.50 -6.89 20.90
N PHE A 3 42.76 -8.18 20.79
CA PHE A 3 42.16 -9.06 19.80
C PHE A 3 40.64 -8.98 19.92
N TRP A 4 39.98 -8.53 18.85
CA TRP A 4 38.54 -8.67 18.73
C TRP A 4 38.20 -10.16 18.85
N PRO A 5 37.22 -10.57 19.70
CA PRO A 5 36.78 -11.96 19.75
C PRO A 5 36.35 -12.40 18.36
N LYS A 6 36.35 -13.72 18.08
CA LYS A 6 36.03 -14.31 16.76
C LYS A 6 34.63 -13.87 16.27
N ALA A 7 34.57 -12.68 15.69
CA ALA A 7 33.40 -12.10 15.11
C ALA A 7 33.12 -12.81 13.78
N SER A 8 31.87 -13.20 13.54
CA SER A 8 31.44 -13.73 12.25
C SER A 8 31.75 -12.70 11.14
N PRO A 9 31.94 -13.12 9.88
CA PRO A 9 32.16 -12.18 8.77
C PRO A 9 31.08 -11.10 8.66
N VAL A 10 29.83 -11.45 8.99
CA VAL A 10 28.69 -10.53 9.05
C VAL A 10 28.93 -9.44 10.09
N LEU A 11 29.36 -9.84 11.29
CA LEU A 11 29.61 -8.92 12.38
C LEU A 11 30.83 -8.03 12.13
N ARG A 12 31.90 -8.56 11.51
CA ARG A 12 33.06 -7.74 11.12
C ARG A 12 32.67 -6.66 10.12
N LEU A 13 31.80 -7.01 9.17
CA LEU A 13 31.30 -6.06 8.19
C LEU A 13 30.37 -5.01 8.82
N GLN A 14 29.46 -5.40 9.71
CA GLN A 14 28.63 -4.44 10.46
C GLN A 14 29.48 -3.42 11.22
N ASN A 15 30.52 -3.90 11.91
CA ASN A 15 31.45 -3.05 12.62
C ASN A 15 32.24 -2.13 11.66
N LEU A 16 32.70 -2.63 10.51
CA LEU A 16 33.36 -1.77 9.52
C LEU A 16 32.44 -0.68 8.95
N ILE A 17 31.16 -0.99 8.77
CA ILE A 17 30.16 0.00 8.33
C ILE A 17 29.90 1.03 9.43
N HIS A 18 29.78 0.60 10.69
CA HIS A 18 29.63 1.46 11.86
C HIS A 18 30.83 2.40 12.04
N GLU A 19 32.05 1.87 12.05
CA GLU A 19 33.28 2.67 12.13
C GLU A 19 33.47 3.58 10.92
N GLY A 20 33.07 3.11 9.73
CA GLY A 20 33.04 3.93 8.53
C GLY A 20 32.10 5.12 8.66
N ALA A 21 30.94 4.94 9.28
CA ALA A 21 29.98 6.03 9.49
C ALA A 21 30.51 7.10 10.46
N HIS A 22 31.24 6.72 11.52
CA HIS A 22 31.96 7.66 12.38
C HIS A 22 32.97 8.52 11.61
N ALA A 23 33.61 7.94 10.59
CA ALA A 23 34.60 8.64 9.77
C ALA A 23 33.98 9.69 8.81
N PHE A 24 32.70 9.58 8.47
CA PHE A 24 32.03 10.47 7.49
C PHE A 24 31.06 11.48 8.12
N ASP A 25 30.52 11.24 9.31
CA ASP A 25 29.48 12.10 9.90
C ASP A 25 30.06 13.31 10.68
N HIS A 26 31.35 13.30 11.03
CA HIS A 26 32.02 14.36 11.83
C HIS A 26 31.31 14.74 13.15
N GLN A 27 30.23 14.05 13.57
CA GLN A 27 29.49 14.31 14.79
C GLN A 27 30.04 13.46 15.95
N ILE A 28 30.65 14.17 16.89
CA ILE A 28 31.11 13.69 18.18
C ILE A 28 29.89 13.48 19.08
N GLY A 29 29.55 12.24 19.41
CA GLY A 29 28.51 11.98 20.41
C GLY A 29 27.86 10.61 20.30
N ASP A 30 28.59 9.57 20.71
CA ASP A 30 28.05 8.22 20.82
C ASP A 30 27.19 8.10 22.09
N ALA A 31 25.93 8.53 22.02
CA ALA A 31 24.91 8.09 22.96
C ALA A 31 24.39 6.76 22.42
N GLY A 32 25.09 5.67 22.72
CA GLY A 32 24.87 4.36 22.12
C GLY A 32 23.38 3.99 22.02
N TYR A 33 22.92 3.70 20.81
CA TYR A 33 21.51 3.44 20.56
C TYR A 33 21.22 2.24 19.69
N PHE A 34 22.12 1.28 19.51
CA PHE A 34 21.70 -0.08 19.13
C PHE A 34 22.57 -1.14 19.81
N SER A 35 21.94 -2.10 20.52
CA SER A 35 22.70 -3.25 21.02
C SER A 35 22.98 -4.21 19.86
N TYR A 36 24.19 -4.77 19.88
CA TYR A 36 24.82 -5.70 18.94
C TYR A 36 23.93 -6.80 18.31
N ASN A 37 22.74 -7.07 18.86
CA ASN A 37 21.84 -8.12 18.39
C ASN A 37 20.52 -7.65 17.76
N THR A 38 20.18 -6.36 17.82
CA THR A 38 18.86 -5.93 17.37
C THR A 38 18.90 -4.55 16.73
N CYS A 39 18.90 -4.52 15.39
CA CYS A 39 18.43 -3.37 14.61
C CYS A 39 16.89 -3.18 14.75
N ALA A 40 16.33 -3.46 15.94
CA ALA A 40 14.91 -3.37 16.22
C ALA A 40 14.60 -2.01 16.82
N GLU A 41 13.56 -1.36 16.33
CA GLU A 41 13.03 -0.13 16.94
C GLU A 41 12.56 -0.42 18.36
N THR A 42 12.91 0.45 19.30
CA THR A 42 12.37 0.44 20.66
C THR A 42 11.33 1.56 20.79
N ALA A 43 10.48 1.49 21.82
CA ALA A 43 9.55 2.58 22.15
C ALA A 43 10.22 3.95 22.37
N LYS A 44 11.54 3.97 22.60
CA LYS A 44 12.34 5.21 22.71
C LYS A 44 12.76 5.79 21.36
N THR A 45 12.88 4.97 20.31
CA THR A 45 13.38 5.38 18.99
C THR A 45 12.26 5.69 17.99
N GLU A 46 11.03 5.23 18.27
CA GLU A 46 9.84 5.45 17.44
C GLU A 46 9.57 6.94 17.14
N LYS A 47 9.88 7.84 18.08
CA LYS A 47 9.54 9.28 18.00
C LYS A 47 10.53 10.17 17.26
N LEU A 48 11.72 9.67 16.93
CA LEU A 48 12.73 10.45 16.19
C LEU A 48 12.46 10.29 14.69
N THR A 49 12.63 11.31 13.85
CA THR A 49 12.35 11.21 12.39
C THR A 49 13.61 11.39 11.57
N SER A 50 14.11 12.62 11.40
CA SER A 50 15.29 12.95 10.58
C SER A 50 16.62 12.86 11.35
N GLN A 51 16.61 13.12 12.66
CA GLN A 51 17.77 12.98 13.54
C GLN A 51 18.30 11.54 13.64
N ARG A 52 17.52 10.56 13.15
CA ARG A 52 17.96 9.18 13.02
C ARG A 52 19.22 9.07 12.16
N LEU A 53 19.30 9.75 11.01
CA LEU A 53 20.43 9.56 10.08
C LEU A 53 21.73 10.29 10.47
N GLY A 54 21.71 11.12 11.52
CA GLY A 54 22.88 11.86 12.00
C GLY A 54 23.65 11.15 13.10
N THR A 55 23.52 9.82 13.20
CA THR A 55 24.39 9.01 14.05
C THR A 55 24.99 7.84 13.25
N PRO A 56 26.27 7.52 13.48
CA PRO A 56 26.97 6.38 12.85
C PRO A 56 26.23 5.05 13.00
N ASP A 57 25.61 4.85 14.16
CA ASP A 57 24.79 3.71 14.52
C ASP A 57 23.59 3.52 13.60
N SER A 58 22.83 4.58 13.35
CA SER A 58 21.65 4.52 12.49
C SER A 58 22.01 4.40 11.02
N TYR A 59 23.13 4.99 10.58
CA TYR A 59 23.67 4.76 9.25
C TYR A 59 24.08 3.28 9.07
N SER A 60 24.72 2.69 10.08
CA SER A 60 25.09 1.27 10.07
C SER A 60 23.88 0.34 10.03
N CYS A 61 22.81 0.68 10.78
CA CYS A 61 21.54 -0.03 10.71
C CYS A 61 20.84 0.15 9.36
N PHE A 62 20.88 1.34 8.75
CA PHE A 62 20.34 1.58 7.41
C PHE A 62 21.06 0.74 6.35
N VAL A 63 22.39 0.73 6.35
CA VAL A 63 23.19 -0.10 5.42
C VAL A 63 23.00 -1.60 5.71
N HIS A 64 22.91 -2.00 6.98
CA HIS A 64 22.58 -3.38 7.36
C HIS A 64 21.20 -3.79 6.83
N TYR A 65 20.20 -2.94 7.01
CA TYR A 65 18.83 -3.16 6.52
C TYR A 65 18.81 -3.26 4.98
N LEU A 66 19.50 -2.36 4.27
CA LEU A 66 19.64 -2.43 2.81
C LEU A 66 20.34 -3.72 2.33
N LYS A 67 21.28 -4.24 3.11
CA LYS A 67 22.11 -5.40 2.72
C LYS A 67 21.48 -6.75 3.08
N TYR A 68 20.77 -6.84 4.19
CA TYR A 68 20.31 -8.11 4.76
C TYR A 68 18.79 -8.27 4.81
N ASP A 69 18.01 -7.20 4.66
CA ASP A 69 16.56 -7.33 4.53
C ASP A 69 16.19 -7.77 3.10
N THR A 70 15.94 -9.07 2.96
CA THR A 70 15.53 -9.68 1.68
C THR A 70 14.12 -9.29 1.25
N GLY A 71 13.30 -8.76 2.17
CA GLY A 71 11.92 -8.35 1.92
C GLY A 71 11.77 -6.90 1.43
N ILE A 72 12.83 -6.09 1.50
CA ILE A 72 12.74 -4.65 1.19
C ILE A 72 12.29 -4.38 -0.24
N LYS A 73 12.73 -5.19 -1.21
CA LYS A 73 12.30 -5.08 -2.60
C LYS A 73 10.81 -5.34 -2.74
N SER A 74 10.32 -6.46 -2.17
CA SER A 74 8.90 -6.82 -2.21
C SER A 74 8.02 -5.74 -1.56
N ARG A 75 8.42 -5.23 -0.39
CA ARG A 75 7.72 -4.11 0.25
C ARG A 75 7.76 -2.85 -0.60
N ALA A 76 8.92 -2.47 -1.14
CA ALA A 76 9.00 -1.30 -2.02
C ALA A 76 8.04 -1.43 -3.21
N GLU A 77 7.94 -2.60 -3.84
CA GLU A 77 7.01 -2.82 -4.94
C GLU A 77 5.53 -2.73 -4.52
N SER A 78 5.16 -3.10 -3.27
CA SER A 78 3.79 -2.90 -2.78
C SER A 78 3.43 -1.43 -2.58
N TYR A 79 4.36 -0.60 -2.11
CA TYR A 79 4.17 0.87 -2.04
C TYR A 79 4.13 1.53 -3.42
N LYS A 80 4.64 0.87 -4.46
CA LYS A 80 4.44 1.23 -5.88
C LYS A 80 3.16 0.62 -6.46
N GLY A 81 2.30 0.05 -5.61
CA GLY A 81 1.02 -0.56 -5.98
C GLY A 81 1.10 -1.81 -6.86
N LYS A 82 2.26 -2.46 -7.00
CA LYS A 82 2.38 -3.68 -7.83
C LYS A 82 1.65 -4.90 -7.28
N THR A 83 1.30 -4.86 -6.01
CA THR A 83 0.55 -5.93 -5.33
C THR A 83 -0.94 -5.65 -5.29
N LEU A 84 -1.40 -4.51 -5.82
CA LEU A 84 -2.81 -4.15 -5.81
C LEU A 84 -3.59 -5.10 -6.72
N ASN A 85 -4.70 -5.61 -6.20
CA ASN A 85 -5.62 -6.45 -6.95
C ASN A 85 -7.05 -6.16 -6.53
N VAL A 86 -7.99 -6.16 -7.47
CA VAL A 86 -9.41 -6.04 -7.13
C VAL A 86 -10.05 -7.42 -7.07
N THR A 87 -10.85 -7.64 -6.03
CA THR A 87 -11.68 -8.84 -5.86
C THR A 87 -13.16 -8.47 -5.78
N GLN A 88 -14.01 -9.41 -6.17
CA GLN A 88 -15.47 -9.32 -6.07
C GLN A 88 -15.96 -10.46 -5.16
N ASP A 89 -16.84 -10.15 -4.20
CA ASP A 89 -17.37 -11.10 -3.24
C ASP A 89 -18.88 -10.86 -2.98
N PRO A 90 -19.76 -11.82 -3.31
CA PRO A 90 -19.48 -13.05 -4.04
C PRO A 90 -19.10 -12.76 -5.49
N GLY A 91 -18.23 -13.60 -6.06
CA GLY A 91 -17.91 -13.56 -7.48
C GLY A 91 -19.08 -14.02 -8.35
N GLY A 92 -19.10 -13.60 -9.62
CA GLY A 92 -20.10 -14.01 -10.61
C GLY A 92 -21.03 -12.88 -11.05
N PRO A 93 -22.14 -13.21 -11.74
CA PRO A 93 -23.09 -12.21 -12.21
C PRO A 93 -23.75 -11.44 -11.06
N ILE A 94 -24.07 -10.18 -11.31
CA ILE A 94 -24.61 -9.26 -10.33
C ILE A 94 -26.10 -9.08 -10.58
N ASP A 95 -26.91 -9.42 -9.58
CA ASP A 95 -28.36 -9.21 -9.64
C ASP A 95 -28.71 -7.75 -9.37
N LEU A 96 -29.18 -7.04 -10.40
CA LEU A 96 -29.59 -5.64 -10.25
C LEU A 96 -30.90 -5.48 -9.44
N ASP A 97 -31.68 -6.54 -9.27
CA ASP A 97 -32.91 -6.57 -8.45
C ASP A 97 -32.66 -7.03 -7.00
N GLY A 98 -31.42 -7.36 -6.66
CA GLY A 98 -31.03 -7.78 -5.32
C GLY A 98 -31.34 -6.71 -4.27
N THR A 99 -31.97 -7.13 -3.17
CA THR A 99 -32.34 -6.23 -2.05
C THR A 99 -31.15 -5.79 -1.20
N ASP A 100 -30.05 -6.54 -1.23
CA ASP A 100 -28.80 -6.16 -0.58
C ASP A 100 -27.89 -5.41 -1.55
N GLU A 101 -27.93 -4.08 -1.47
CA GLU A 101 -27.12 -3.19 -2.30
C GLU A 101 -25.61 -3.42 -2.14
N LYS A 102 -25.17 -3.90 -0.97
CA LYS A 102 -23.74 -4.15 -0.68
C LYS A 102 -23.23 -5.44 -1.28
N THR A 103 -24.10 -6.25 -1.89
CA THR A 103 -23.76 -7.53 -2.48
C THR A 103 -23.88 -7.48 -4.01
N PRO A 104 -22.79 -7.72 -4.78
CA PRO A 104 -21.45 -8.03 -4.30
C PRO A 104 -20.66 -6.79 -3.88
N MET A 105 -19.71 -7.04 -2.98
CA MET A 105 -18.70 -6.07 -2.56
C MET A 105 -17.45 -6.23 -3.40
N PHE A 106 -16.89 -5.11 -3.84
CA PHE A 106 -15.58 -5.04 -4.47
C PHE A 106 -14.56 -4.56 -3.45
N ARG A 107 -13.38 -5.18 -3.42
CA ARG A 107 -12.32 -4.83 -2.49
C ARG A 107 -10.99 -4.67 -3.24
N ILE A 108 -10.18 -3.71 -2.81
CA ILE A 108 -8.78 -3.60 -3.23
C ILE A 108 -7.91 -4.26 -2.19
N ASP A 109 -7.23 -5.33 -2.61
CA ASP A 109 -6.31 -6.11 -1.79
C ASP A 109 -4.86 -5.67 -2.05
N GLY A 110 -3.94 -6.10 -1.19
CA GLY A 110 -2.51 -5.85 -1.36
C GLY A 110 -2.06 -4.41 -1.05
N VAL A 111 -2.89 -3.62 -0.37
CA VAL A 111 -2.55 -2.27 0.11
C VAL A 111 -1.57 -2.38 1.29
N PRO A 112 -0.36 -1.78 1.20
CA PRO A 112 0.56 -1.79 2.32
C PRO A 112 0.08 -0.88 3.47
N PRO A 113 0.45 -1.18 4.72
CA PRO A 113 0.14 -0.30 5.85
C PRO A 113 0.79 1.08 5.66
N PHE A 114 0.14 2.14 6.15
CA PHE A 114 0.66 3.52 6.11
C PHE A 114 1.00 4.08 4.71
N GLY A 115 0.50 3.47 3.64
CA GLY A 115 0.76 3.94 2.27
C GLY A 115 0.00 5.20 1.86
N ASN A 116 -1.00 5.63 2.64
CA ASN A 116 -1.88 6.79 2.34
C ASN A 116 -2.51 6.73 0.94
N PHE A 117 -2.87 5.53 0.48
CA PHE A 117 -3.52 5.33 -0.81
C PHE A 117 -4.95 5.87 -0.76
N GLN A 118 -5.36 6.55 -1.83
CA GLN A 118 -6.75 6.93 -2.02
C GLN A 118 -7.32 6.19 -3.23
N PHE A 119 -8.59 5.83 -3.17
CA PHE A 119 -9.24 5.01 -4.17
C PHE A 119 -10.45 5.74 -4.75
N ARG A 120 -10.60 5.59 -6.06
CA ARG A 120 -11.79 6.00 -6.79
C ARG A 120 -12.39 4.77 -7.44
N TRP A 121 -13.66 4.54 -7.16
CA TRP A 121 -14.42 3.39 -7.64
C TRP A 121 -15.53 3.85 -8.58
N VAL A 122 -15.49 3.33 -9.81
CA VAL A 122 -16.44 3.69 -10.86
C VAL A 122 -16.85 2.44 -11.60
N ILE A 123 -18.11 2.40 -12.02
CA ILE A 123 -18.55 1.43 -13.02
C ILE A 123 -18.82 2.15 -14.33
N ALA A 124 -18.34 1.58 -15.43
CA ALA A 124 -18.46 2.15 -16.77
C ALA A 124 -19.21 1.18 -17.69
N ASP A 125 -20.28 1.63 -18.34
CA ASP A 125 -20.96 0.84 -19.36
C ASP A 125 -20.22 0.86 -20.70
N ALA A 126 -20.74 0.15 -21.71
CA ALA A 126 -20.13 0.07 -23.03
C ALA A 126 -20.07 1.42 -23.79
N ALA A 127 -20.89 2.40 -23.39
CA ALA A 127 -20.88 3.75 -23.93
C ALA A 127 -20.01 4.72 -23.10
N ASP A 128 -19.26 4.18 -22.15
CA ASP A 128 -18.42 4.91 -21.19
C ASP A 128 -19.18 5.86 -20.25
N ASN A 129 -20.49 5.65 -20.05
CA ASN A 129 -21.18 6.35 -18.97
C ASN A 129 -20.64 5.86 -17.64
N ARG A 130 -20.23 6.79 -16.78
CA ARG A 130 -19.60 6.52 -15.49
C ARG A 130 -20.63 6.64 -14.38
N TYR A 131 -20.73 5.62 -13.55
CA TYR A 131 -21.65 5.58 -12.41
C TYR A 131 -20.91 5.38 -11.09
N LEU A 132 -21.50 5.90 -10.02
CA LEU A 132 -20.94 5.84 -8.68
C LEU A 132 -21.07 4.41 -8.12
N MET A 133 -20.00 3.89 -7.52
CA MET A 133 -19.98 2.57 -6.88
C MET A 133 -20.06 2.63 -5.36
N ARG A 134 -20.98 3.44 -4.85
CA ARG A 134 -21.31 3.65 -3.43
C ARG A 134 -22.72 4.23 -3.32
N SER A 135 -23.32 4.21 -2.14
CA SER A 135 -24.64 4.85 -1.89
C SER A 135 -24.55 6.24 -1.24
N ASP A 136 -23.34 6.80 -1.11
CA ASP A 136 -23.17 8.16 -0.62
C ASP A 136 -23.46 9.20 -1.71
N THR A 137 -23.60 10.46 -1.31
CA THR A 137 -23.84 11.60 -2.22
C THR A 137 -22.58 12.07 -2.95
N GLY A 138 -21.61 11.17 -3.15
CA GLY A 138 -20.33 11.49 -3.74
C GLY A 138 -20.40 11.66 -5.26
N ASN A 139 -19.25 11.99 -5.85
CA ASN A 139 -19.08 12.05 -7.30
C ASN A 139 -18.31 10.79 -7.78
N PRO A 140 -18.71 10.13 -8.89
CA PRO A 140 -17.91 9.06 -9.51
C PRO A 140 -16.43 9.41 -9.71
N PHE A 141 -16.08 10.69 -9.83
CA PHE A 141 -14.71 11.14 -10.07
C PHE A 141 -13.89 11.43 -8.81
N GLU A 142 -14.45 11.26 -7.62
CA GLU A 142 -13.82 11.58 -6.33
C GLU A 142 -12.93 10.44 -5.82
N PHE A 143 -11.81 10.81 -5.21
CA PHE A 143 -10.94 9.89 -4.48
C PHE A 143 -11.28 9.91 -2.98
N GLY A 144 -11.32 8.74 -2.36
CA GLY A 144 -11.53 8.61 -0.92
C GLY A 144 -10.73 7.46 -0.31
N ASN A 145 -10.69 7.41 1.02
CA ASN A 145 -9.95 6.38 1.76
C ASN A 145 -10.78 5.10 1.94
N HIS A 146 -11.31 4.58 0.84
CA HIS A 146 -12.24 3.46 0.86
C HIS A 146 -11.69 2.29 0.06
N THR A 147 -11.26 1.25 0.77
CA THR A 147 -10.74 0.02 0.17
C THR A 147 -11.83 -0.90 -0.38
N ALA A 148 -13.10 -0.53 -0.21
CA ALA A 148 -14.24 -1.31 -0.68
C ALA A 148 -15.32 -0.43 -1.28
N ALA A 149 -16.05 -1.00 -2.23
CA ALA A 149 -17.11 -0.36 -3.01
C ALA A 149 -18.20 -1.37 -3.40
N TYR A 150 -19.40 -0.88 -3.72
CA TYR A 150 -20.55 -1.71 -4.09
C TYR A 150 -21.51 -0.91 -4.96
N ILE A 151 -22.35 -1.57 -5.73
CA ILE A 151 -23.29 -0.86 -6.61
C ILE A 151 -24.53 -0.47 -5.80
N GLY A 152 -24.64 0.81 -5.42
CA GLY A 152 -25.80 1.33 -4.67
C GLY A 152 -27.09 1.32 -5.50
N ALA A 153 -28.25 1.39 -4.83
CA ALA A 153 -29.57 1.28 -5.48
C ALA A 153 -29.77 2.25 -6.65
N ALA A 154 -29.42 3.53 -6.49
CA ALA A 154 -29.59 4.53 -7.56
C ALA A 154 -28.81 4.16 -8.84
N THR A 155 -27.60 3.62 -8.68
CA THR A 155 -26.79 3.12 -9.80
C THR A 155 -27.41 1.85 -10.39
N ARG A 156 -27.88 0.90 -9.57
CA ARG A 156 -28.57 -0.31 -10.06
C ARG A 156 -29.80 0.03 -10.89
N THR A 157 -30.65 0.92 -10.39
CA THR A 157 -31.82 1.42 -11.12
C THR A 157 -31.40 2.06 -12.44
N SER A 158 -30.36 2.89 -12.45
CA SER A 158 -29.87 3.54 -13.66
C SER A 158 -29.38 2.53 -14.71
N LEU A 159 -28.61 1.53 -14.29
CA LEU A 159 -28.10 0.46 -15.16
C LEU A 159 -29.25 -0.37 -15.73
N LYS A 160 -30.25 -0.71 -14.89
CA LYS A 160 -31.44 -1.47 -15.29
C LYS A 160 -32.31 -0.69 -16.28
N THR A 161 -32.65 0.57 -15.98
CA THR A 161 -33.45 1.42 -16.88
C THR A 161 -32.80 1.60 -18.25
N ARG A 162 -31.46 1.51 -18.33
CA ARG A 162 -30.69 1.64 -19.56
C ARG A 162 -30.43 0.30 -20.28
N GLY A 163 -30.90 -0.83 -19.73
CA GLY A 163 -30.70 -2.13 -20.34
C GLY A 163 -29.25 -2.61 -20.33
N VAL A 164 -28.43 -2.17 -19.35
CA VAL A 164 -27.00 -2.50 -19.31
C VAL A 164 -26.81 -3.93 -18.79
N THR A 165 -26.33 -4.83 -19.64
CA THR A 165 -26.08 -6.25 -19.32
C THR A 165 -24.64 -6.56 -18.91
N ALA A 166 -23.69 -5.67 -19.24
CA ALA A 166 -22.30 -5.78 -18.83
C ALA A 166 -21.66 -4.40 -18.64
N ALA A 167 -20.69 -4.32 -17.74
CA ALA A 167 -19.92 -3.10 -17.48
C ALA A 167 -18.51 -3.43 -17.01
N THR A 168 -17.65 -2.41 -16.97
CA THR A 168 -16.31 -2.50 -16.40
C THR A 168 -16.29 -1.77 -15.06
N MET A 169 -16.02 -2.51 -13.98
CA MET A 169 -15.65 -1.95 -12.69
C MET A 169 -14.21 -1.45 -12.80
N ILE A 170 -13.98 -0.21 -12.37
CA ILE A 170 -12.69 0.46 -12.44
C ILE A 170 -12.36 1.01 -11.05
N CYS A 171 -11.27 0.52 -10.49
CA CYS A 171 -10.66 1.06 -9.29
C CYS A 171 -9.38 1.80 -9.67
N ARG A 172 -9.32 3.09 -9.39
CA ARG A 172 -8.09 3.89 -9.54
C ARG A 172 -7.50 4.14 -8.16
N ALA A 173 -6.25 3.74 -7.98
CA ALA A 173 -5.48 3.99 -6.78
C ALA A 173 -4.53 5.17 -7.00
N MET A 174 -4.74 6.26 -6.28
CA MET A 174 -3.81 7.37 -6.20
C MET A 174 -2.72 7.04 -5.17
N ILE A 175 -1.47 7.11 -5.62
CA ILE A 175 -0.29 6.87 -4.81
C ILE A 175 0.41 8.21 -4.61
N PRO A 176 0.66 8.68 -3.36
CA PRO A 176 1.14 10.04 -3.09
C PRO A 176 2.40 10.50 -3.85
N THR A 177 3.18 9.57 -4.40
CA THR A 177 4.46 9.84 -5.06
C THR A 177 4.53 9.34 -6.51
N GLN A 178 3.42 8.84 -7.06
CA GLN A 178 3.38 8.23 -8.40
C GLN A 178 2.12 8.60 -9.18
N THR A 179 2.16 8.32 -10.49
CA THR A 179 0.96 8.30 -11.33
C THR A 179 -0.02 7.26 -10.81
N ASP A 180 -1.33 7.55 -10.92
CA ASP A 180 -2.38 6.63 -10.53
C ASP A 180 -2.25 5.25 -11.20
N ILE A 181 -2.56 4.21 -10.45
CA ILE A 181 -2.68 2.84 -10.97
C ILE A 181 -4.15 2.52 -11.19
N VAL A 182 -4.47 1.91 -12.33
CA VAL A 182 -5.83 1.51 -12.69
C VAL A 182 -5.94 -0.02 -12.63
N GLN A 183 -6.94 -0.49 -11.90
CA GLN A 183 -7.35 -1.90 -11.86
C GLN A 183 -8.76 -1.99 -12.43
N GLU A 184 -8.97 -2.95 -13.33
CA GLU A 184 -10.24 -3.12 -14.04
C GLU A 184 -10.75 -4.55 -13.90
N LEU A 185 -12.06 -4.70 -13.77
CA LEU A 185 -12.75 -5.99 -13.73
C LEU A 185 -14.03 -5.90 -14.56
N THR A 186 -14.18 -6.77 -15.55
CA THR A 186 -15.43 -6.90 -16.29
C THR A 186 -16.48 -7.60 -15.44
N VAL A 187 -17.65 -7.00 -15.30
CA VAL A 187 -18.78 -7.55 -14.57
C VAL A 187 -19.97 -7.78 -15.50
N GLN A 188 -20.77 -8.79 -15.16
CA GLN A 188 -21.98 -9.17 -15.88
C GLN A 188 -23.19 -8.94 -14.99
N PHE A 189 -24.31 -8.50 -15.56
CA PHE A 189 -25.56 -8.23 -14.84
C PHE A 189 -26.66 -9.22 -15.21
N ILE A 190 -27.52 -9.50 -14.23
CA ILE A 190 -28.81 -10.19 -14.41
C ILE A 190 -29.94 -9.31 -13.86
N GLY A 191 -31.18 -9.58 -14.26
CA GLY A 191 -32.35 -8.76 -13.87
C GLY A 191 -32.53 -7.46 -14.66
N VAL A 192 -31.92 -7.40 -15.86
CA VAL A 192 -32.01 -6.29 -16.82
C VAL A 192 -33.29 -6.37 -17.63
#